data_AF-A0A815MW25-F1
#
_entry.id   AF-A0A815MW25-F1
#
_cell.length_a   1.000
_cell.length_b   1.000
_cell.length_c   1.000
_cell.angle_alpha   90.00
_cell.angle_beta   90.00
_cell.angle_gamma   90.00
#
_symmetry.space_group_name_H-M   'P 1'
#
loop_
_entity.id
_entity.type
_entity.pdbx_description
1 polymer ?
#
loop_
_entity_poly.entity_id
_entity_poly.type
_entity_poly.pdbx_seq_one_letter_code
_entity_poly.pdbx_strand_id
1 'polypeptide(L)'
;MTETLSSHWFRVILPICFICFLYLCSFYLFLCATNSLIYSTVCLLHANESFCSEIDRNKSLRASQESIQRESSQWALYGTLSFAIVACFVSPIYGSLSDTKNRKLPIVLTVSNAIITGLIITIGSVYQGTKICLLFYILANIVNGFGGGSLTLIS
;
A
#
# COMPACT_ATOMS: atom_id res chain seq x y z
N MET A 1 -33.47 -25.69 -20.53
CA MET A 1 -32.56 -26.02 -19.39
C MET A 1 -31.33 -25.11 -19.32
N THR A 2 -31.36 -23.94 -19.97
CA THR A 2 -30.24 -22.99 -20.09
C THR A 2 -30.43 -21.70 -19.28
N GLU A 3 -31.67 -21.34 -18.92
CA GLU A 3 -31.97 -20.11 -18.18
C GLU A 3 -31.59 -20.17 -16.68
N THR A 4 -31.64 -21.36 -16.07
CA THR A 4 -31.30 -21.53 -14.64
C THR A 4 -29.80 -21.40 -14.38
N LEU A 5 -28.96 -21.81 -15.34
CA LEU A 5 -27.50 -21.72 -15.23
C LEU A 5 -27.04 -20.26 -15.24
N SER A 6 -27.63 -19.41 -16.10
CA SER A 6 -27.31 -17.98 -16.21
C SER A 6 -27.54 -17.22 -14.90
N SER A 7 -28.71 -17.40 -14.26
CA SER A 7 -29.04 -16.71 -13.01
C SER A 7 -28.13 -17.08 -11.83
N HIS A 8 -27.63 -18.33 -11.80
CA HIS A 8 -26.76 -18.83 -10.73
C HIS A 8 -25.36 -18.25 -10.86
N TRP A 9 -24.80 -18.22 -12.07
CA TRP A 9 -23.52 -17.57 -12.34
C TRP A 9 -23.55 -16.08 -11.99
N PHE A 10 -24.62 -15.37 -12.34
CA PHE A 10 -24.77 -13.96 -11.96
C PHE A 10 -24.83 -13.75 -10.44
N ARG A 11 -25.52 -14.62 -9.69
CA ARG A 11 -25.60 -14.50 -8.22
C ARG A 11 -24.29 -14.79 -7.50
N VAL A 12 -23.37 -15.56 -8.10
CA VAL A 12 -22.08 -15.92 -7.49
C VAL A 12 -20.94 -15.04 -7.99
N ILE A 13 -20.87 -14.77 -9.29
CA ILE A 13 -19.79 -13.97 -9.89
C ILE A 13 -19.91 -12.50 -9.48
N LEU A 14 -21.10 -11.91 -9.55
CA LEU A 14 -21.30 -10.48 -9.26
C LEU A 14 -20.78 -10.08 -7.87
N PRO A 15 -21.11 -10.77 -6.76
CA PRO A 15 -20.56 -10.41 -5.45
C PRO A 15 -19.04 -10.64 -5.36
N ILE A 16 -18.49 -11.68 -6.00
CA ILE A 16 -17.04 -11.91 -6.02
C ILE A 16 -16.33 -10.76 -6.74
N CYS A 17 -16.79 -10.40 -7.94
CA CYS A 17 -16.24 -9.28 -8.71
C CYS A 17 -16.34 -7.96 -7.94
N PHE A 18 -17.45 -7.73 -7.25
CA PHE A 18 -17.64 -6.54 -6.43
C PHE A 18 -16.67 -6.49 -5.25
N ILE A 19 -16.46 -7.61 -4.54
CA ILE A 19 -15.48 -7.70 -3.44
C ILE A 19 -14.06 -7.47 -3.95
N CYS A 20 -13.68 -8.10 -5.06
CA CYS A 20 -12.37 -7.89 -5.69
C CYS A 20 -12.18 -6.42 -6.13
N PHE A 21 -13.22 -5.80 -6.70
CA PHE A 21 -13.18 -4.40 -7.08
C PHE A 21 -12.97 -3.49 -5.87
N LEU A 22 -13.74 -3.67 -4.78
CA LEU A 22 -13.58 -2.89 -3.56
C LEU A 22 -12.17 -3.04 -2.96
N TYR A 23 -11.64 -4.27 -2.94
CA TYR A 23 -10.30 -4.54 -2.46
C TYR A 23 -9.23 -3.82 -3.30
N LEU A 24 -9.26 -3.98 -4.62
CA LEU A 24 -8.29 -3.34 -5.52
C LEU A 24 -8.42 -1.81 -5.47
N CYS A 25 -9.64 -1.29 -5.45
CA CYS A 25 -9.90 0.15 -5.33
C CYS A 25 -9.29 0.71 -4.04
N SER A 26 -9.53 0.05 -2.90
CA SER A 26 -8.94 0.44 -1.61
C SER A 26 -7.42 0.38 -1.66
N PHE A 27 -6.85 -0.64 -2.30
CA PHE A 27 -5.39 -0.80 -2.43
C PHE A 27 -4.77 0.32 -3.27
N TYR A 28 -5.37 0.67 -4.40
CA TYR A 28 -4.87 1.76 -5.24
C TYR A 28 -5.03 3.13 -4.57
N LEU A 29 -6.14 3.38 -3.89
CA LEU A 29 -6.32 4.62 -3.11
C LEU A 29 -5.26 4.75 -2.02
N PHE A 30 -4.95 3.65 -1.33
CA PHE A 30 -3.90 3.60 -0.33
C PHE A 30 -2.52 3.90 -0.92
N LEU A 31 -2.19 3.32 -2.09
CA LEU A 31 -0.94 3.63 -2.80
C LEU A 31 -0.85 5.11 -3.20
N CYS A 32 -1.92 5.69 -3.75
CA CYS A 32 -1.95 7.10 -4.11
C CYS A 32 -1.77 8.01 -2.89
N ALA A 33 -2.51 7.76 -1.81
CA ALA A 33 -2.43 8.53 -0.58
C ALA A 33 -1.02 8.47 0.03
N THR A 34 -0.41 7.29 0.05
CA THR A 34 0.92 7.10 0.64
C THR A 34 2.01 7.78 -0.19
N ASN A 35 1.96 7.68 -1.52
CA ASN A 35 2.89 8.40 -2.39
C ASN A 35 2.76 9.92 -2.23
N SER A 36 1.53 10.43 -2.10
CA SER A 36 1.28 11.85 -1.83
C SER A 36 1.86 12.30 -0.48
N LEU A 37 1.73 11.46 0.55
CA LEU A 37 2.28 11.73 1.88
C LEU A 37 3.81 11.75 1.89
N ILE A 38 4.46 10.79 1.20
CA ILE A 38 5.92 10.74 1.07
C ILE A 38 6.42 11.98 0.33
N TYR A 39 5.81 12.32 -0.81
CA TYR A 39 6.18 13.50 -1.58
C TYR A 39 6.09 14.78 -0.74
N SER A 40 4.95 14.97 -0.06
CA SER A 40 4.73 16.14 0.80
C SER A 40 5.73 16.19 1.97
N THR A 41 6.03 15.05 2.57
CA THR A 41 7.01 14.95 3.67
C THR A 41 8.42 15.30 3.20
N VAL A 42 8.85 14.78 2.04
CA VAL A 42 10.17 15.09 1.47
C VAL A 42 10.26 16.56 1.07
N CYS A 43 9.18 17.14 0.54
CA CYS A 43 9.14 18.56 0.23
C CYS A 43 9.33 19.43 1.49
N LEU A 44 8.60 19.11 2.56
CA LEU A 44 8.70 19.82 3.84
C LEU A 44 10.05 19.64 4.56
N LEU A 45 10.77 18.56 4.25
CA LEU A 45 12.16 18.38 4.74
C LEU A 45 13.15 19.32 4.05
N HIS A 46 12.86 19.74 2.81
CA HIS A 46 13.74 20.59 2.01
C HIS A 46 13.36 22.06 2.05
N ALA A 47 12.08 22.37 2.28
CA ALA A 47 11.55 23.71 2.18
C ALA A 47 10.31 23.93 3.07
N ASN A 48 9.87 25.19 3.15
CA ASN A 48 8.67 25.57 3.89
C ASN A 48 7.37 25.21 3.13
N GLU A 49 6.25 25.15 3.85
CA GLU A 49 4.92 24.83 3.30
C GLU A 49 4.53 25.70 2.09
N SER A 50 4.84 27.01 2.13
CA SER A 50 4.55 27.93 1.02
C SER A 50 5.27 27.55 -0.27
N PHE A 51 6.54 27.12 -0.17
CA PHE A 51 7.32 26.65 -1.31
C PHE A 51 6.71 25.39 -1.93
N CYS A 52 6.30 24.44 -1.09
CA CYS A 52 5.69 23.19 -1.55
C CYS A 52 4.35 23.41 -2.29
N SER A 53 3.63 24.48 -1.98
CA SER A 53 2.38 24.84 -2.68
C SER A 53 2.60 25.53 -4.04
N GLU A 54 3.76 26.17 -4.23
CA GLU A 54 4.09 26.96 -5.42
C GLU A 54 5.00 26.23 -6.42
N ILE A 55 5.64 25.14 -5.99
CA ILE A 55 6.67 24.43 -6.75
C ILE A 55 6.17 23.93 -8.12
N ASP A 56 4.91 23.50 -8.21
CA ASP A 56 4.33 23.00 -9.46
C ASP A 56 4.00 24.12 -10.46
N ARG A 57 3.89 25.37 -9.99
CA ARG A 57 3.51 26.52 -10.83
C ARG A 57 4.72 27.23 -11.42
N ASN A 58 5.87 27.17 -10.75
CA ASN A 58 7.04 27.94 -11.14
C ASN A 58 8.09 27.09 -11.88
N LYS A 59 8.21 27.29 -13.20
CA LYS A 59 9.19 26.57 -14.04
C LYS A 59 10.64 26.82 -13.63
N SER A 60 10.96 27.90 -12.93
CA SER A 60 12.32 28.17 -12.44
C SER A 60 12.76 27.23 -11.31
N LEU A 61 11.81 26.56 -10.64
CA LEU A 61 12.06 25.64 -9.54
C LEU A 61 12.15 24.17 -9.96
N ARG A 62 12.19 23.90 -11.28
CA ARG A 62 12.24 22.54 -11.84
C ARG A 62 13.35 21.67 -11.25
N ALA A 63 14.55 22.21 -11.05
CA ALA A 63 15.66 21.45 -10.48
C ALA A 63 15.37 20.99 -9.03
N SER A 64 14.72 21.84 -8.22
CA SER A 64 14.29 21.48 -6.87
C SER A 64 13.15 20.47 -6.90
N GLN A 65 12.20 20.61 -7.83
CA GLN A 65 11.10 19.66 -8.02
C GLN A 65 11.62 18.27 -8.40
N GLU A 66 12.58 18.19 -9.33
CA GLU A 66 13.21 16.94 -9.73
C GLU A 66 13.96 16.29 -8.56
N SER A 67 14.65 17.08 -7.73
CA SER A 67 15.33 16.58 -6.53
C SER A 67 14.35 15.96 -5.52
N ILE A 68 13.27 16.68 -5.18
CA ILE A 68 12.22 16.21 -4.25
C ILE A 68 11.53 14.97 -4.81
N GLN A 69 11.22 14.97 -6.11
CA GLN A 69 10.60 13.82 -6.77
C GLN A 69 11.53 12.60 -6.80
N ARG A 70 12.83 12.81 -7.03
CA ARG A 70 13.82 11.74 -7.01
C ARG A 70 13.96 11.12 -5.62
N GLU A 71 14.06 11.94 -4.58
CA GLU A 71 14.18 11.45 -3.20
C GLU A 71 12.90 10.74 -2.74
N SER A 72 11.72 11.32 -2.99
CA SER A 72 10.44 10.66 -2.67
C SER A 72 10.30 9.30 -3.38
N SER A 73 10.74 9.21 -4.64
CA SER A 73 10.78 7.94 -5.38
C SER A 73 11.76 6.93 -4.76
N GLN A 74 12.90 7.38 -4.24
CA GLN A 74 13.84 6.51 -3.51
C GLN A 74 13.23 5.98 -2.21
N TRP A 75 12.54 6.82 -1.45
CA TRP A 75 11.82 6.38 -0.25
C TRP A 75 10.70 5.38 -0.58
N ALA A 76 9.93 5.61 -1.64
CA ALA A 76 8.94 4.66 -2.13
C ALA A 76 9.58 3.30 -2.49
N LEU A 77 10.75 3.32 -3.14
CA LEU A 77 11.53 2.13 -3.47
C LEU A 77 12.02 1.42 -2.20
N TYR A 78 12.54 2.12 -1.21
CA TYR A 78 12.95 1.52 0.07
C TYR A 78 11.79 0.85 0.80
N GLY A 79 10.60 1.46 0.80
CA GLY A 79 9.39 0.83 1.35
C GLY A 79 9.01 -0.44 0.59
N THR A 80 9.00 -0.38 -0.75
CA THR A 80 8.70 -1.53 -1.61
C THR A 80 9.69 -2.66 -1.41
N LEU A 81 10.99 -2.35 -1.31
CA LEU A 81 12.05 -3.32 -1.08
C LEU A 81 11.90 -3.97 0.30
N SER A 82 11.60 -3.17 1.33
CA SER A 82 11.39 -3.66 2.69
C SER A 82 10.19 -4.61 2.78
N PHE A 83 9.08 -4.27 2.11
CA PHE A 83 7.94 -5.16 1.93
C PHE A 83 8.34 -6.44 1.20
N ALA A 84 8.96 -6.33 0.02
CA ALA A 84 9.27 -7.45 -0.85
C ALA A 84 10.23 -8.45 -0.18
N ILE A 85 11.26 -7.97 0.50
CA ILE A 85 12.21 -8.82 1.24
C ILE A 85 11.45 -9.67 2.26
N VAL A 86 10.63 -9.06 3.10
CA VAL A 86 9.88 -9.80 4.13
C VAL A 86 8.85 -10.73 3.50
N ALA A 87 8.11 -10.25 2.51
CA ALA A 87 7.08 -11.03 1.82
C ALA A 87 7.67 -12.26 1.11
N CYS A 88 8.87 -12.19 0.54
CA CYS A 88 9.54 -13.33 -0.09
C CYS A 88 9.76 -14.51 0.86
N PHE A 89 10.05 -14.25 2.14
CA PHE A 89 10.23 -15.31 3.15
C PHE A 89 8.89 -15.80 3.72
N VAL A 90 7.92 -14.90 3.87
CA VAL A 90 6.66 -15.18 4.55
C VAL A 90 5.61 -15.80 3.61
N SER A 91 5.61 -15.43 2.32
CA SER A 91 4.63 -15.93 1.34
C SER A 91 4.65 -17.44 1.16
N PRO A 92 5.82 -18.13 1.06
CA PRO A 92 5.86 -19.59 0.98
C PRO A 92 5.28 -20.28 2.21
N ILE A 93 5.47 -19.69 3.39
CA ILE A 93 4.93 -20.21 4.66
C ILE A 93 3.40 -20.12 4.63
N TYR A 94 2.84 -18.97 4.26
CA TYR A 94 1.39 -18.83 4.15
C TYR A 94 0.78 -19.64 3.01
N GLY A 95 1.49 -19.82 1.90
CA GLY A 95 1.08 -20.72 0.83
C GLY A 95 0.92 -22.15 1.34
N SER A 96 1.96 -22.69 1.99
CA SER A 96 1.90 -24.02 2.61
C SER A 96 0.83 -24.11 3.72
N LEU A 97 0.64 -23.05 4.50
CA LEU A 97 -0.40 -22.98 5.54
C LEU A 97 -1.81 -22.97 4.92
N SER A 98 -2.00 -22.32 3.76
CA SER A 98 -3.25 -22.27 3.01
C SER A 98 -3.62 -23.62 2.39
N ASP A 99 -2.61 -24.39 1.98
CA ASP A 99 -2.80 -25.74 1.43
C ASP A 99 -3.09 -26.77 2.52
N THR A 100 -2.53 -26.60 3.72
CA THR A 100 -2.67 -27.56 4.84
C THR A 100 -3.80 -27.23 5.82
N LYS A 101 -4.11 -25.95 6.02
CA LYS A 101 -5.23 -25.46 6.84
C LYS A 101 -6.19 -24.69 5.95
N ASN A 102 -7.49 -24.71 6.27
CA ASN A 102 -8.50 -23.92 5.55
C ASN A 102 -8.02 -22.48 5.28
N ARG A 103 -8.21 -22.02 4.03
CA ARG A 103 -7.82 -20.70 3.49
C ARG A 103 -8.28 -19.49 4.33
N LYS A 104 -9.26 -19.68 5.22
CA LYS A 104 -9.80 -18.65 6.12
C LYS A 104 -8.73 -18.01 7.00
N LEU A 105 -7.77 -18.79 7.50
CA LEU A 105 -6.74 -18.28 8.44
C LEU A 105 -5.75 -17.32 7.75
N PRO A 106 -5.10 -17.69 6.61
CA PRO A 106 -4.28 -16.76 5.84
C PRO A 106 -5.02 -15.47 5.47
N ILE A 107 -6.27 -15.56 5.01
CA ILE A 107 -7.06 -14.39 4.60
C ILE A 107 -7.28 -13.43 5.78
N VAL A 108 -7.66 -13.93 6.96
CA VAL A 108 -7.88 -13.08 8.14
C VAL A 108 -6.58 -12.42 8.59
N LEU A 109 -5.44 -13.12 8.53
CA LEU A 109 -4.13 -12.56 8.86
C LEU A 109 -3.72 -11.44 7.89
N THR A 110 -3.90 -11.64 6.58
CA THR A 110 -3.60 -10.61 5.57
C THR A 110 -4.45 -9.36 5.77
N VAL A 111 -5.76 -9.51 6.01
CA VAL A 111 -6.66 -8.35 6.25
C VAL A 111 -6.31 -7.63 7.56
N SER A 112 -6.00 -8.37 8.62
CA SER A 112 -5.62 -7.79 9.92
C SER A 112 -4.32 -6.98 9.79
N ASN A 113 -3.33 -7.50 9.07
CA ASN A 113 -2.08 -6.79 8.83
C ASN A 113 -2.28 -5.53 7.98
N ALA A 114 -3.15 -5.57 6.97
CA ALA A 114 -3.47 -4.38 6.17
C ALA A 114 -4.05 -3.24 7.03
N ILE A 115 -4.93 -3.57 7.99
CA ILE A 115 -5.47 -2.60 8.95
C ILE A 115 -4.36 -2.03 9.83
N ILE A 116 -3.50 -2.89 10.39
CA ILE A 116 -2.37 -2.47 11.23
C ILE A 116 -1.41 -1.56 10.45
N THR A 117 -1.07 -1.90 9.21
CA THR A 117 -0.25 -1.08 8.31
C THR A 117 -0.89 0.29 8.07
N GLY A 118 -2.19 0.34 7.82
CA GLY A 118 -2.94 1.60 7.69
C GLY A 118 -2.85 2.46 8.95
N LEU A 119 -2.98 1.85 10.14
CA LEU A 119 -2.84 2.55 11.42
C LEU A 119 -1.43 3.10 11.63
N ILE A 120 -0.38 2.33 11.33
CA ILE A 120 1.01 2.77 11.46
C ILE A 120 1.29 3.99 10.57
N ILE A 121 0.81 3.97 9.32
CA ILE A 121 0.98 5.11 8.40
C ILE A 121 0.17 6.32 8.86
N THR A 122 -1.05 6.09 9.38
CA THR A 122 -1.90 7.17 9.92
C THR A 122 -1.21 7.83 11.12
N ILE A 123 -0.63 7.05 12.03
CA ILE A 123 0.16 7.57 13.15
C ILE A 123 1.40 8.32 12.62
N GLY A 124 2.10 7.77 11.64
CA GLY A 124 3.25 8.41 11.00
C GLY A 124 2.90 9.76 10.35
N SER A 125 1.70 9.91 9.80
CA SER A 125 1.24 11.15 9.16
C SER A 125 1.14 12.34 10.12
N VAL A 126 0.97 12.10 11.43
CA VAL A 126 1.01 13.15 12.45
C VAL A 126 2.39 13.83 12.52
N TYR A 127 3.44 13.11 12.10
CA TYR A 127 4.83 13.59 12.05
C TYR A 127 5.26 14.03 10.65
N GLN A 128 4.30 14.43 9.80
CA GLN A 128 4.58 14.90 8.44
C GLN A 128 5.64 16.02 8.43
N GLY A 129 6.52 15.98 7.43
CA GLY A 129 7.66 16.91 7.32
C GLY A 129 8.87 16.56 8.19
N THR A 130 8.83 15.43 8.90
CA THR A 130 9.99 14.89 9.63
C THR A 130 10.46 13.56 9.04
N LYS A 131 11.72 13.22 9.30
CA LYS A 131 12.29 11.90 8.95
C LYS A 131 11.58 10.75 9.67
N ILE A 132 10.90 11.03 10.79
CA ILE A 132 10.15 10.04 11.58
C ILE A 132 9.00 9.48 10.73
N CYS A 133 8.25 10.32 10.00
CA CYS A 133 7.19 9.86 9.10
C CYS A 133 7.69 8.82 8.08
N LEU A 134 8.89 9.04 7.52
CA LEU A 134 9.50 8.13 6.54
C LEU A 134 9.93 6.79 7.18
N LEU A 135 10.40 6.82 8.43
CA LEU A 135 10.70 5.60 9.19
C LEU A 135 9.42 4.80 9.52
N PHE A 136 8.34 5.48 9.90
CA PHE A 136 7.03 4.84 10.10
C PHE A 136 6.51 4.21 8.81
N TYR A 137 6.72 4.85 7.65
CA TYR A 137 6.40 4.26 6.35
C TYR A 137 7.18 2.96 6.07
N ILE A 138 8.50 2.93 6.32
CA ILE A 138 9.30 1.70 6.17
C ILE A 138 8.80 0.61 7.12
N LEU A 139 8.58 0.95 8.40
CA LEU A 139 8.07 0.01 9.40
C LEU A 139 6.71 -0.56 8.98
N ALA A 140 5.80 0.28 8.48
CA ALA A 140 4.49 -0.15 8.00
C ALA A 140 4.59 -1.16 6.84
N ASN A 141 5.55 -0.97 5.92
CA ASN A 141 5.80 -1.90 4.82
C ASN A 141 6.42 -3.23 5.27
N ILE A 142 7.31 -3.20 6.27
CA ILE A 142 7.84 -4.43 6.90
C ILE A 142 6.69 -5.23 7.53
N VAL A 143 5.84 -4.57 8.33
CA VAL A 143 4.66 -5.20 8.94
C VAL A 143 3.69 -5.74 7.89
N ASN A 144 3.49 -5.00 6.80
CA ASN A 144 2.67 -5.46 5.68
C ASN A 144 3.27 -6.72 5.01
N GLY A 145 4.60 -6.77 4.87
CA GLY A 145 5.32 -7.92 4.33
C GLY A 145 5.09 -9.20 5.15
N PHE A 146 5.00 -9.08 6.48
CA PHE A 146 4.63 -10.20 7.37
C PHE A 146 3.19 -10.71 7.17
N GLY A 147 2.35 -9.97 6.45
CA GLY A 147 1.01 -10.42 6.05
C GLY A 147 0.97 -11.27 4.79
N GLY A 148 2.12 -11.54 4.16
CA GLY A 148 2.20 -12.23 2.87
C GLY A 148 1.79 -11.35 1.67
N GLY A 149 1.44 -10.10 1.92
CA GLY A 149 0.95 -9.16 0.90
C GLY A 149 -0.38 -9.55 0.27
N SER A 150 -0.76 -8.85 -0.79
CA SER A 150 -1.99 -9.07 -1.56
C SER A 150 -2.05 -10.43 -2.28
N LEU A 151 -0.93 -11.15 -2.35
CA LEU A 151 -0.78 -12.40 -3.09
C LEU A 151 -1.60 -13.54 -2.48
N THR A 152 -1.82 -13.52 -1.17
CA THR A 152 -2.55 -14.57 -0.44
C THR A 152 -4.06 -14.54 -0.69
N LEU A 153 -4.60 -13.43 -1.22
CA LEU A 153 -6.00 -13.31 -1.59
C LEU A 153 -6.32 -13.92 -2.96
N ILE A 154 -5.30 -14.09 -3.81
CA ILE A 154 -5.44 -14.55 -5.19
C ILE A 154 -5.02 -16.02 -5.34
N SER A 155 -4.18 -16.54 -4.43
CA SER A 155 -3.79 -17.96 -4.31
C SER A 155 -4.86 -18.81 -3.62
#